data_AF-A0AAX0Z2L3-F1
#
_entry.id   AF-A0AAX0Z2L3-F1
#
_cell.length_a   1.000
_cell.length_b   1.000
_cell.length_c   1.000
_cell.angle_alpha   90.00
_cell.angle_beta   90.00
_cell.angle_gamma   90.00
#
_symmetry.space_group_name_H-M   'P 1'
#
loop_
_entity.id
_entity.type
_entity.pdbx_description
1 polymer ?
#
loop_
_entity_poly.entity_id
_entity_poly.type
_entity_poly.pdbx_seq_one_letter_code
_entity_poly.pdbx_strand_id
1 'polypeptide(L)'
;GERVKSLEECVIADWLFYNGVAYDYERRYEFDTATDTHRQYRPDFYYPDAALYHEHFALDADGQPPKHFANYSEGMHWKRQQHAARGTSLVETTSFGLRSGHALQHLAQALGESDVELDPNPDRTLPEQGAKPMPDADLIGLMRTFIAHAKSNCLTLEDMAGRLRQMPED
;
A
#
# COMPACT_ATOMS: atom_id res chain seq x y z
N GLY A 1 3.49 -4.22 -15.87
CA GLY A 1 3.09 -3.80 -14.53
C GLY A 1 1.64 -4.13 -14.38
N GLU A 2 1.20 -4.46 -13.18
CA GLU A 2 -0.20 -4.70 -12.90
C GLU A 2 -0.93 -3.36 -12.67
N ARG A 3 -2.21 -3.30 -13.06
CA ARG A 3 -3.05 -2.13 -12.75
C ARG A 3 -3.74 -2.38 -11.43
N VAL A 4 -3.37 -1.60 -10.42
CA VAL A 4 -3.98 -1.59 -9.09
C VAL A 4 -5.02 -0.47 -8.96
N LYS A 5 -5.83 -0.51 -7.89
CA LYS A 5 -7.01 0.34 -7.71
C LYS A 5 -6.73 1.65 -7.00
N SER A 6 -5.63 1.75 -6.26
CA SER A 6 -5.21 2.98 -5.57
C SER A 6 -3.74 3.30 -5.76
N LEU A 7 -3.37 4.56 -5.54
CA LEU A 7 -1.97 4.99 -5.54
C LEU A 7 -1.17 4.30 -4.42
N GLU A 8 -1.78 4.11 -3.25
CA GLU A 8 -1.15 3.47 -2.11
C GLU A 8 -0.87 1.99 -2.36
N GLU A 9 -1.81 1.27 -3.00
CA GLU A 9 -1.57 -0.08 -3.50
C GLU A 9 -0.46 -0.10 -4.55
N CYS A 10 -0.32 0.95 -5.37
CA CYS A 10 0.75 1.03 -6.36
C CYS A 10 2.11 1.15 -5.68
N VAL A 11 2.20 1.99 -4.63
CA VAL A 11 3.42 2.12 -3.82
C VAL A 11 3.80 0.79 -3.16
N ILE A 12 2.82 0.06 -2.63
CA ILE A 12 3.05 -1.27 -2.04
C ILE A 12 3.50 -2.26 -3.11
N ALA A 13 2.82 -2.33 -4.26
CA ALA A 13 3.17 -3.22 -5.37
C ALA A 13 4.58 -2.93 -5.90
N ASP A 14 4.94 -1.66 -6.09
CA ASP A 14 6.27 -1.24 -6.49
C ASP A 14 7.31 -1.63 -5.44
N TRP A 15 7.02 -1.42 -4.16
CA TRP A 15 7.91 -1.83 -3.07
C TRP A 15 8.13 -3.35 -3.07
N LEU A 16 7.06 -4.15 -3.19
CA LEU A 16 7.15 -5.61 -3.29
C LEU A 16 8.00 -6.03 -4.50
N PHE A 17 7.73 -5.42 -5.67
CA PHE A 17 8.49 -5.65 -6.89
C PHE A 17 9.97 -5.34 -6.70
N TYR A 18 10.34 -4.19 -6.11
CA TYR A 18 11.73 -3.81 -5.87
C TYR A 18 12.40 -4.60 -4.75
N ASN A 19 11.65 -5.29 -3.89
CA ASN A 19 12.18 -6.21 -2.89
C ASN A 19 12.11 -7.69 -3.30
N GLY A 20 11.72 -7.98 -4.53
CA GLY A 20 11.77 -9.35 -5.07
C GLY A 20 10.69 -10.27 -4.51
N VAL A 21 9.65 -9.70 -3.92
CA VAL A 21 8.57 -10.46 -3.28
C VAL A 21 7.55 -10.86 -4.33
N ALA A 22 7.31 -12.16 -4.46
CA ALA A 22 6.22 -12.67 -5.29
C ALA A 22 4.87 -12.37 -4.62
N TYR A 23 3.91 -11.86 -5.39
CA TYR A 23 2.57 -11.58 -4.90
C TYR A 23 1.51 -11.82 -5.97
N ASP A 24 0.30 -12.17 -5.54
CA ASP A 24 -0.91 -12.17 -6.35
C ASP A 24 -1.81 -11.02 -5.89
N TYR A 25 -2.15 -10.09 -6.78
CA TYR A 25 -3.06 -8.98 -6.49
C TYR A 25 -4.53 -9.39 -6.70
N GLU A 26 -5.41 -8.98 -5.79
CA GLU A 26 -6.86 -9.26 -5.81
C GLU A 26 -7.23 -10.71 -6.13
N ARG A 27 -6.38 -11.65 -5.68
CA ARG A 27 -6.61 -13.08 -5.88
C ARG A 27 -7.96 -13.46 -5.27
N ARG A 28 -8.67 -14.39 -5.92
CA ARG A 28 -9.87 -14.98 -5.31
C ARG A 28 -9.45 -15.68 -4.01
N TYR A 29 -10.05 -15.29 -2.88
CA TYR A 29 -9.81 -15.97 -1.60
C TYR A 29 -10.09 -17.47 -1.74
N GLU A 30 -9.26 -18.30 -1.10
CA GLU A 30 -9.27 -19.74 -1.33
C GLU A 30 -10.58 -20.42 -0.89
N PHE A 31 -11.29 -19.80 0.06
CA PHE A 31 -12.59 -20.26 0.55
C PHE A 31 -13.75 -19.52 -0.11
N ASP A 32 -14.88 -20.21 -0.26
CA ASP A 32 -16.12 -19.55 -0.66
C ASP A 32 -16.63 -18.67 0.48
N THR A 33 -16.80 -17.39 0.17
CA THR A 33 -17.32 -16.38 1.10
C THR A 33 -18.52 -15.65 0.51
N ALA A 34 -18.95 -16.01 -0.71
CA ALA A 34 -20.05 -15.33 -1.35
C ALA A 34 -21.36 -15.70 -0.65
N THR A 35 -22.13 -14.67 -0.28
CA THR A 35 -23.46 -14.80 0.32
C THR A 35 -24.45 -13.89 -0.42
N ASP A 36 -25.69 -13.85 0.04
CA ASP A 36 -26.70 -12.89 -0.42
C ASP A 36 -26.30 -11.43 -0.19
N THR A 37 -25.47 -11.18 0.82
CA THR A 37 -25.06 -9.85 1.29
C THR A 37 -23.61 -9.51 0.92
N HIS A 38 -22.77 -10.50 0.63
CA HIS A 38 -21.34 -10.32 0.37
C HIS A 38 -20.92 -10.98 -0.93
N ARG A 39 -20.11 -10.28 -1.74
CA ARG A 39 -19.42 -10.89 -2.88
C ARG A 39 -18.28 -11.79 -2.40
N GLN A 40 -17.80 -12.64 -3.29
CA GLN A 40 -16.56 -13.40 -3.06
C GLN A 40 -15.43 -12.46 -2.65
N TYR A 41 -14.81 -12.78 -1.52
CA TYR A 41 -13.71 -12.04 -0.94
C TYR A 41 -12.47 -12.14 -1.84
N ARG A 42 -11.81 -10.99 -2.00
CA ARG A 42 -10.53 -10.81 -2.67
C ARG A 42 -9.68 -9.90 -1.79
N PRO A 43 -8.64 -10.42 -1.13
CA PRO A 43 -7.66 -9.61 -0.42
C PRO A 43 -6.86 -8.77 -1.42
N ASP A 44 -6.32 -7.64 -0.97
CA ASP A 44 -5.58 -6.72 -1.85
C ASP A 44 -4.33 -7.40 -2.40
N PHE A 45 -3.56 -8.08 -1.54
CA PHE A 45 -2.41 -8.89 -1.94
C PHE A 45 -2.41 -10.25 -1.25
N TYR A 46 -1.75 -11.22 -1.89
CA TYR A 46 -1.46 -12.53 -1.33
C TYR A 46 -0.02 -12.92 -1.65
N TYR A 47 0.72 -13.39 -0.64
CA TYR A 47 2.11 -13.83 -0.76
C TYR A 47 2.13 -15.37 -0.78
N PRO A 48 2.28 -16.00 -1.96
CA PRO A 48 2.22 -17.45 -2.08
C PRO A 48 3.33 -18.16 -1.30
N ASP A 49 4.52 -17.57 -1.23
CA ASP A 49 5.68 -18.15 -0.55
C ASP A 49 5.51 -18.16 0.99
N ALA A 50 4.66 -17.29 1.52
CA ALA A 50 4.37 -17.18 2.96
C ALA A 50 2.98 -17.71 3.36
N ALA A 51 2.13 -18.07 2.38
CA ALA A 51 0.69 -18.26 2.58
C ALA A 51 0.04 -17.12 3.39
N LEU A 52 0.48 -15.89 3.14
CA LEU A 52 0.12 -14.70 3.91
C LEU A 52 -0.78 -13.78 3.06
N TYR A 53 -1.93 -13.42 3.61
CA TYR A 53 -2.83 -12.45 3.02
C TYR A 53 -2.50 -11.04 3.51
N HIS A 54 -2.71 -10.03 2.66
CA HIS A 54 -2.45 -8.64 2.99
C HIS A 54 -3.59 -7.73 2.58
N GLU A 55 -4.02 -6.92 3.54
CA GLU A 55 -5.06 -5.89 3.40
C GLU A 55 -4.49 -4.49 3.67
N HIS A 56 -4.84 -3.54 2.82
CA HIS A 56 -4.50 -2.13 2.96
C HIS A 56 -5.74 -1.30 3.24
N PHE A 57 -5.83 -0.75 4.45
CA PHE A 57 -6.98 0.02 4.88
C PHE A 57 -6.76 1.52 4.80
N ALA A 58 -7.76 2.22 4.26
CA ALA A 58 -7.85 3.66 4.30
C ALA A 58 -8.18 4.12 5.72
N LEU A 59 -7.16 4.23 6.58
CA LEU A 59 -7.27 4.69 7.96
C LEU A 59 -6.31 5.86 8.23
N ASP A 60 -6.81 6.84 8.96
CA ASP A 60 -6.06 7.99 9.46
C ASP A 60 -5.20 7.65 10.70
N ALA A 61 -4.60 8.68 11.30
CA ALA A 61 -3.75 8.55 12.49
C ALA A 61 -4.49 8.02 13.72
N ASP A 62 -5.80 8.27 13.82
CA ASP A 62 -6.67 7.84 14.91
C ASP A 62 -7.32 6.46 14.60
N GLY A 63 -6.89 5.81 13.52
CA GLY A 63 -7.43 4.53 13.05
C GLY A 63 -8.87 4.65 12.54
N GLN A 64 -9.30 5.85 12.14
CA GLN A 64 -10.64 6.09 11.61
C GLN A 64 -10.63 6.06 10.08
N PRO A 65 -11.66 5.47 9.46
CA PRO A 65 -11.83 5.55 8.02
C PRO A 65 -12.33 6.92 7.57
N PRO A 66 -12.18 7.29 6.28
CA PRO A 66 -12.70 8.54 5.77
C PRO A 66 -14.20 8.66 6.03
N LYS A 67 -14.64 9.84 6.49
CA LYS A 67 -16.01 10.09 7.01
C LYS A 67 -17.15 9.77 6.03
N HIS A 68 -16.85 9.69 4.73
CA HIS A 68 -17.82 9.41 3.68
C HIS A 68 -18.07 7.91 3.43
N PHE A 69 -17.26 7.02 4.02
CA PHE A 69 -17.38 5.58 3.82
C PHE A 69 -18.30 4.97 4.89
N ALA A 70 -19.60 4.95 4.61
CA ALA A 70 -20.55 4.21 5.43
C ALA A 70 -20.21 2.71 5.45
N ASN A 71 -20.30 2.07 6.61
CA ASN A 71 -20.05 0.63 6.82
C ASN A 71 -18.63 0.14 6.53
N TYR A 72 -17.64 1.03 6.36
CA TYR A 72 -16.25 0.64 6.12
C TYR A 72 -15.69 -0.24 7.25
N SER A 73 -15.93 0.19 8.49
CA SER A 73 -15.49 -0.54 9.68
C SER A 73 -16.11 -1.95 9.74
N GLU A 74 -17.38 -2.11 9.33
CA GLU A 74 -18.01 -3.43 9.26
C GLU A 74 -17.33 -4.32 8.22
N GLY A 75 -17.01 -3.78 7.05
CA GLY A 75 -16.24 -4.49 6.02
C GLY A 75 -14.86 -4.95 6.50
N MET A 76 -14.13 -4.08 7.20
CA MET A 76 -12.84 -4.45 7.82
C MET A 76 -12.98 -5.59 8.84
N HIS A 77 -13.95 -5.48 9.74
CA HIS A 77 -14.20 -6.51 10.75
C HIS A 77 -14.60 -7.83 10.09
N TRP A 78 -15.42 -7.77 9.05
CA TRP A 78 -15.81 -8.95 8.29
C TRP A 78 -14.61 -9.64 7.64
N LYS A 79 -13.71 -8.88 6.99
CA LYS A 79 -12.46 -9.41 6.40
C LYS A 79 -11.61 -10.11 7.46
N ARG A 80 -11.33 -9.44 8.59
CA ARG A 80 -10.63 -10.03 9.76
C ARG A 80 -11.27 -11.32 10.24
N GLN A 81 -12.60 -11.34 10.36
CA GLN A 81 -13.34 -12.53 10.77
C GLN A 81 -13.23 -13.67 9.76
N GLN A 82 -13.19 -13.39 8.45
CA GLN A 82 -13.00 -14.44 7.44
C GLN A 82 -11.69 -15.20 7.68
N HIS A 83 -10.61 -14.46 7.98
CA HIS A 83 -9.30 -15.04 8.27
C HIS A 83 -9.27 -15.78 9.61
N ALA A 84 -9.81 -15.17 10.67
CA ALA A 84 -9.87 -15.78 12.00
C ALA A 84 -10.68 -17.10 12.01
N ALA A 85 -11.81 -17.13 11.30
CA ALA A 85 -12.67 -18.31 11.24
C ALA A 85 -12.03 -19.50 10.49
N ARG A 86 -11.04 -19.23 9.63
CA ARG A 86 -10.42 -20.23 8.73
C ARG A 86 -8.96 -20.51 9.05
N GLY A 87 -8.37 -19.76 9.99
CA GLY A 87 -6.99 -19.94 10.41
C GLY A 87 -5.96 -19.51 9.36
N THR A 88 -6.33 -18.60 8.47
CA THR A 88 -5.39 -18.05 7.47
C THR A 88 -4.66 -16.82 8.03
N SER A 89 -3.37 -16.68 7.71
CA SER A 89 -2.54 -15.54 8.15
C SER A 89 -2.91 -14.24 7.42
N LEU A 90 -2.97 -13.13 8.16
CA LEU A 90 -3.30 -11.81 7.63
C LEU A 90 -2.31 -10.77 8.19
N VAL A 91 -1.72 -9.96 7.31
CA VAL A 91 -1.04 -8.72 7.65
C VAL A 91 -1.89 -7.53 7.19
N GLU A 92 -1.88 -6.45 7.96
CA GLU A 92 -2.67 -5.26 7.66
C GLU A 92 -1.75 -4.04 7.60
N THR A 93 -2.02 -3.16 6.64
CA THR A 93 -1.36 -1.86 6.55
C THR A 93 -2.41 -0.77 6.45
N THR A 94 -2.03 0.47 6.75
CA THR A 94 -2.95 1.60 6.68
C THR A 94 -2.37 2.75 5.87
N SER A 95 -3.23 3.60 5.32
CA SER A 95 -2.81 4.83 4.63
C SER A 95 -1.94 5.71 5.52
N PHE A 96 -2.33 5.93 6.79
CA PHE A 96 -1.47 6.63 7.75
C PHE A 96 -0.13 5.93 7.98
N GLY A 97 -0.14 4.60 8.10
CA GLY A 97 1.07 3.78 8.20
C GLY A 97 1.99 3.96 7.00
N LEU A 98 1.43 4.05 5.79
CA LEU A 98 2.19 4.24 4.56
C LEU A 98 2.82 5.63 4.50
N ARG A 99 2.04 6.67 4.81
CA ARG A 99 2.53 8.07 4.84
C ARG A 99 3.60 8.30 5.92
N SER A 100 3.54 7.58 7.03
CA SER A 100 4.54 7.63 8.10
C SER A 100 5.77 6.75 7.83
N GLY A 101 5.75 5.92 6.78
CA GLY A 101 6.80 4.94 6.46
C GLY A 101 6.75 3.66 7.30
N HIS A 102 5.90 3.60 8.32
CA HIS A 102 5.78 2.44 9.21
C HIS A 102 5.17 1.22 8.52
N ALA A 103 4.26 1.40 7.56
CA ALA A 103 3.60 0.28 6.88
C ALA A 103 4.58 -0.63 6.14
N LEU A 104 5.56 -0.07 5.44
CA LEU A 104 6.55 -0.87 4.69
C LEU A 104 7.51 -1.60 5.63
N GLN A 105 7.87 -0.99 6.76
CA GLN A 105 8.67 -1.64 7.80
C GLN A 105 7.92 -2.80 8.45
N HIS A 106 6.65 -2.56 8.79
CA HIS A 106 5.77 -3.59 9.33
C HIS A 106 5.59 -4.76 8.35
N LEU A 107 5.39 -4.44 7.06
CA LEU A 107 5.25 -5.44 6.02
C LEU A 107 6.54 -6.25 5.82
N ALA A 108 7.70 -5.60 5.82
CA ALA A 108 9.00 -6.26 5.77
C ALA A 108 9.19 -7.23 6.93
N GLN A 109 8.81 -6.83 8.15
CA GLN A 109 8.86 -7.70 9.32
C GLN A 109 7.92 -8.90 9.18
N ALA A 110 6.66 -8.69 8.79
CA ALA A 110 5.69 -9.77 8.64
C ALA A 110 6.11 -10.80 7.57
N LEU A 111 6.69 -10.34 6.47
CA LEU A 111 7.26 -11.20 5.42
C LEU A 111 8.47 -11.99 5.95
N GLY A 112 9.39 -11.32 6.66
CA GLY A 112 10.56 -11.97 7.25
C GLY A 112 10.22 -13.00 8.34
N GLU A 113 9.19 -12.74 9.16
CA GLU A 113 8.64 -13.69 10.13
C GLU A 113 7.99 -14.92 9.45
N SER A 114 7.63 -14.79 8.17
CA SER A 114 7.07 -15.85 7.33
C SER A 114 8.11 -16.45 6.38
N ASP A 115 9.41 -16.30 6.69
CA ASP A 115 10.55 -16.83 5.93
C ASP A 115 10.69 -16.29 4.48
N VAL A 116 10.11 -15.13 4.18
CA VAL A 116 10.33 -14.43 2.90
C VAL A 116 11.50 -13.47 3.03
N GLU A 117 12.59 -13.77 2.32
CA GLU A 117 13.77 -12.91 2.25
C GLU A 117 13.57 -11.79 1.22
N LEU A 118 13.81 -10.55 1.64
CA LEU A 118 13.77 -9.41 0.74
C LEU A 118 15.08 -9.33 -0.06
N ASP A 119 14.94 -9.09 -1.37
CA ASP A 119 16.03 -8.81 -2.31
C ASP A 119 15.87 -7.39 -2.89
N PRO A 120 16.31 -6.34 -2.16
CA PRO A 120 16.18 -4.95 -2.61
C PRO A 120 17.09 -4.69 -3.82
N ASN A 121 16.47 -4.40 -4.97
CA ASN A 121 17.19 -4.18 -6.22
C ASN A 121 16.55 -3.06 -7.05
N PRO A 122 17.13 -1.83 -7.05
CA PRO A 122 16.59 -0.70 -7.83
C PRO A 122 16.74 -0.88 -9.34
N ASP A 123 17.68 -1.73 -9.78
CA ASP A 123 17.95 -2.02 -11.19
C ASP A 123 17.18 -3.26 -11.70
N ARG A 124 16.23 -3.77 -10.90
CA ARG A 124 15.43 -4.94 -11.28
C ARG A 124 14.74 -4.68 -12.62
N THR A 125 14.87 -5.65 -13.53
CA THR A 125 14.36 -5.51 -14.90
C THR A 125 12.84 -5.32 -14.89
N LEU A 126 12.40 -4.17 -15.40
CA LEU A 126 10.99 -3.83 -15.46
C LEU A 126 10.26 -4.75 -16.46
N PRO A 127 9.02 -5.19 -16.15
CA PRO A 127 8.19 -5.88 -17.12
C PRO A 127 7.96 -5.03 -18.37
N GLU A 128 7.81 -5.63 -19.55
CA GLU A 128 7.59 -4.89 -20.82
C GLU A 128 6.38 -3.95 -20.77
N GLN A 129 5.33 -4.36 -20.04
CA GLN A 129 4.11 -3.58 -19.83
C GLN A 129 4.15 -2.75 -18.52
N GLY A 130 5.31 -2.63 -17.88
CA GLY A 130 5.53 -1.82 -16.68
C GLY A 130 5.46 -0.33 -16.97
N ALA A 131 5.02 0.45 -15.99
CA ALA A 131 5.25 1.88 -16.02
C ALA A 131 6.77 2.12 -16.04
N LYS A 132 7.24 2.92 -16.99
CA LYS A 132 8.65 3.30 -17.02
C LYS A 132 8.84 4.45 -16.02
N PRO A 133 9.82 4.35 -15.11
CA PRO A 133 10.19 5.46 -14.25
C PRO A 133 10.45 6.71 -15.07
N MET A 134 10.15 7.87 -14.48
CA MET A 134 10.49 9.13 -15.13
C MET A 134 12.01 9.19 -15.36
N PRO A 135 12.48 9.74 -16.49
CA PRO A 135 13.91 9.95 -16.70
C PRO A 135 14.54 10.83 -15.61
N ASP A 136 15.78 10.54 -15.24
CA ASP A 136 16.52 11.29 -14.21
C ASP A 136 16.53 12.80 -14.47
N ALA A 137 16.67 13.20 -15.74
CA ALA A 137 16.66 14.60 -16.13
C ALA A 137 15.34 15.32 -15.78
N ASP A 138 14.22 14.62 -15.96
CA ASP A 138 12.89 15.15 -15.63
C ASP A 138 12.68 15.21 -14.12
N LEU A 139 13.16 14.19 -13.38
CA LEU A 139 13.12 14.20 -11.91
C LEU A 139 13.94 15.35 -11.33
N ILE A 140 15.16 15.55 -11.83
CA ILE A 140 16.02 16.67 -11.44
C ILE A 140 15.34 18.01 -11.78
N GLY A 141 14.70 18.09 -12.94
CA GLY A 141 13.92 19.27 -13.35
C GLY A 141 12.76 19.59 -12.40
N LEU A 142 12.01 18.56 -12.00
CA LEU A 142 10.91 18.66 -11.06
C LEU A 142 11.41 19.10 -9.67
N MET A 143 12.45 18.44 -9.16
CA MET A 143 13.07 18.77 -7.88
C MET A 143 13.58 20.22 -7.84
N ARG A 144 14.24 20.66 -8.91
CA ARG A 144 14.71 22.04 -9.04
C ARG A 144 13.54 23.04 -9.01
N THR A 145 12.46 22.72 -9.71
CA THR A 145 11.24 23.55 -9.74
C THR A 145 10.59 23.63 -8.36
N PHE A 146 10.47 22.49 -7.67
CA PHE A 146 9.97 22.43 -6.30
C PHE A 146 10.82 23.28 -5.35
N ILE A 147 12.15 23.12 -5.36
CA ILE A 147 13.07 23.89 -4.50
C ILE A 147 12.97 25.40 -4.82
N ALA A 148 12.87 25.77 -6.10
CA ALA A 148 12.72 27.15 -6.51
C ALA A 148 11.41 27.77 -5.98
N HIS A 149 10.29 27.06 -6.09
CA HIS A 149 9.01 27.51 -5.53
C HIS A 149 9.01 27.57 -4.02
N ALA A 150 9.61 26.59 -3.34
CA ALA A 150 9.73 26.60 -1.88
C ALA A 150 10.50 27.82 -1.40
N LYS A 151 11.66 28.11 -2.02
CA LYS A 151 12.49 29.28 -1.71
C LYS A 151 11.80 30.61 -2.06
N SER A 152 11.19 30.71 -3.23
CA SER A 152 10.50 31.92 -3.67
C SER A 152 9.31 32.28 -2.78
N ASN A 153 8.67 31.28 -2.17
CA ASN A 153 7.59 31.47 -1.20
C ASN A 153 8.08 31.52 0.26
N CYS A 154 9.40 31.54 0.48
CA CYS A 154 10.03 31.52 1.80
C CYS A 154 9.52 30.41 2.73
N LEU A 155 9.15 29.25 2.17
CA LEU A 155 8.60 28.16 2.96
C LEU A 155 9.70 27.50 3.79
N THR A 156 9.47 27.44 5.10
CA THR A 156 10.27 26.64 6.02
C THR A 156 9.88 25.16 5.93
N LEU A 157 10.72 24.28 6.51
CA LEU A 157 10.36 22.87 6.67
C LEU A 157 9.04 22.69 7.45
N GLU A 158 8.79 23.56 8.43
CA GLU A 158 7.56 23.53 9.21
C GLU A 158 6.34 23.95 8.38
N ASP A 159 6.46 24.96 7.52
CA ASP A 159 5.39 25.35 6.60
C ASP A 159 5.04 24.22 5.62
N MET A 160 6.06 23.56 5.09
CA MET A 160 5.86 22.42 4.17
C MET A 160 5.24 21.23 4.89
N ALA A 161 5.69 20.90 6.10
CA ALA A 161 5.09 19.85 6.92
C ALA A 161 3.63 20.19 7.29
N GLY A 162 3.34 21.46 7.60
CA GLY A 162 1.99 21.94 7.87
C GLY A 162 1.06 21.78 6.67
N ARG A 163 1.52 22.16 5.46
CA ARG A 163 0.77 21.96 4.21
C ARG A 163 0.51 20.50 3.91
N LEU A 164 1.52 19.64 4.10
CA LEU A 164 1.37 18.20 3.88
C LEU A 164 0.27 17.59 4.75
N ARG A 165 0.19 18.00 6.03
CA ARG A 165 -0.87 17.56 6.95
C ARG A 165 -2.27 18.07 6.58
N GLN A 166 -2.35 19.14 5.80
CA GLN A 166 -3.62 19.76 5.36
C GLN A 166 -4.06 19.32 3.97
N MET A 167 -3.25 18.53 3.25
CA MET A 167 -3.65 18.00 1.96
C MET A 167 -4.86 17.07 2.15
N PRO A 168 -5.91 17.21 1.31
CA PRO A 168 -7.06 16.31 1.37
C PRO A 168 -6.62 14.87 1.15
N GLU A 169 -7.28 13.94 1.87
CA GLU A 169 -7.17 12.51 1.63
C GLU A 169 -8.04 12.16 0.41
N ASP A 170 -7.53 12.50 -0.78
CA ASP A 170 -8.13 12.13 -2.07
C ASP A 170 -7.63 10.75 -2.53
#